data_AF-A0AAD1CL94-F1
#
_entry.id   AF-A0AAD1CL94-F1
#
_cell.length_a   1.000
_cell.length_b   1.000
_cell.length_c   1.000
_cell.angle_alpha   90.00
_cell.angle_beta   90.00
_cell.angle_gamma   90.00
#
_symmetry.space_group_name_H-M   'P 1'
#
loop_
_entity.id
_entity.type
_entity.pdbx_description
1 polymer ?
#
loop_
_entity_poly.entity_id
_entity_poly.type
_entity_poly.pdbx_seq_one_letter_code
_entity_poly.pdbx_strand_id
1 'polypeptide(L)' 'MEGNQVAAPLLRSVLPKGWKIADRSGAGGFGSRGITAVVWPTEHEPMVVSIYIQQSSASMDERNKAIAMIGKQVFTYF' A
#
# COMPACT_ATOMS: atom_id res chain seq x y z
N MET A 1 -8.52 7.38 2.95
CA MET A 1 -9.77 7.79 2.27
C MET A 1 -10.09 6.74 1.20
N GLU A 2 -11.32 6.23 1.11
CA GLU A 2 -11.69 5.17 0.13
C GLU A 2 -11.57 5.65 -1.34
N GLY A 3 -11.71 6.94 -1.62
CA GLY A 3 -11.61 7.54 -2.97
C GLY A 3 -10.26 8.17 -3.34
N ASN A 4 -9.15 7.81 -2.68
CA ASN A 4 -7.84 8.40 -2.99
C ASN A 4 -7.33 7.98 -4.38
N GLN A 5 -6.97 8.94 -5.23
CA GLN A 5 -6.54 8.68 -6.62
C GLN A 5 -5.04 8.41 -6.77
N VAL A 6 -4.21 8.80 -5.79
CA VAL A 6 -2.73 8.78 -5.91
C VAL A 6 -2.10 7.44 -5.46
N ALA A 7 -2.86 6.62 -4.73
CA ALA A 7 -2.37 5.36 -4.16
C ALA A 7 -2.69 4.12 -5.02
N ALA A 8 -3.33 4.29 -6.19
CA ALA A 8 -3.72 3.18 -7.05
C ALA A 8 -2.56 2.20 -7.38
N PRO A 9 -1.32 2.65 -7.63
CA PRO A 9 -0.20 1.74 -7.91
C PRO A 9 0.40 1.02 -6.69
N LEU A 10 -0.15 1.22 -5.48
CA LEU A 10 0.38 0.68 -4.22
C LEU A 10 -0.43 -0.52 -3.75
N LEU A 11 -0.96 -0.50 -2.52
CA LEU A 11 -1.73 -1.61 -1.95
C LEU A 11 -2.99 -1.94 -2.78
N ARG A 12 -3.62 -0.95 -3.40
CA ARG A 12 -4.79 -1.14 -4.25
C ARG A 12 -4.52 -2.03 -5.46
N SER A 13 -3.32 -2.01 -6.03
CA SER A 13 -3.00 -2.78 -7.24
C SER A 13 -2.90 -4.29 -6.98
N VAL A 14 -2.80 -4.69 -5.72
CA VAL A 14 -2.69 -6.09 -5.28
C VAL A 14 -3.77 -6.49 -4.29
N LEU A 15 -4.75 -5.62 -4.05
CA LEU A 15 -5.83 -5.87 -3.11
C LEU A 15 -6.69 -7.05 -3.58
N PRO A 16 -6.95 -8.06 -2.73
CA PRO A 16 -7.83 -9.16 -3.08
C PRO A 16 -9.23 -8.67 -3.49
N LYS A 17 -9.86 -9.40 -4.41
CA LYS A 17 -11.20 -9.04 -4.90
C LYS A 17 -12.21 -9.08 -3.75
N GLY A 18 -13.04 -8.05 -3.66
CA GLY A 18 -14.09 -7.93 -2.65
C GLY A 18 -13.66 -7.26 -1.35
N TRP A 19 -12.35 -7.12 -1.13
CA TRP A 19 -11.83 -6.37 0.02
C TRP A 19 -11.99 -4.87 -0.19
N LYS A 20 -12.14 -4.13 0.90
CA LYS A 20 -12.20 -2.66 0.89
C LYS A 20 -10.92 -2.07 1.48
N ILE A 21 -10.58 -0.86 1.05
CA ILE A 21 -9.38 -0.15 1.53
C ILE A 21 -9.60 1.36 1.57
N ALA A 22 -9.11 1.96 2.65
CA ALA A 22 -9.00 3.40 2.80
C ALA A 22 -7.53 3.71 3.07
N ASP A 23 -6.90 4.46 2.17
CA ASP A 23 -5.47 4.72 2.25
C ASP A 23 -5.12 6.21 2.13
N ARG A 24 -3.86 6.49 2.46
CA ARG A 24 -3.17 7.72 2.13
C ARG A 24 -1.72 7.36 1.78
N SER A 25 -1.28 7.76 0.60
CA SER A 25 0.12 7.64 0.20
C SER A 25 0.87 8.94 0.41
N GLY A 26 2.17 8.84 0.72
CA GLY A 26 3.11 9.95 0.77
C GLY A 26 4.31 9.68 -0.13
N ALA A 27 4.90 10.74 -0.68
CA ALA A 27 6.18 10.70 -1.37
C ALA A 27 6.95 11.98 -1.05
N GLY A 28 8.27 11.91 -1.04
CA GLY A 28 9.12 13.05 -0.68
C GLY A 28 10.54 12.92 -1.22
N GLY A 29 11.42 13.82 -0.80
CA GLY A 29 12.85 13.79 -1.10
C GLY A 29 13.55 12.54 -0.55
N PHE A 30 14.83 12.38 -0.86
CA PHE A 30 15.67 11.27 -0.36
C PHE A 30 15.11 9.87 -0.68
N GLY A 31 14.43 9.72 -1.82
CA GLY A 31 13.87 8.43 -2.21
C GLY A 31 12.69 7.95 -1.36
N SER A 32 12.01 8.84 -0.64
CA SER A 32 10.93 8.46 0.27
C SER A 32 9.63 8.10 -0.46
N ARG A 33 9.03 6.98 -0.05
CA ARG A 33 7.71 6.54 -0.46
C ARG A 33 7.02 5.82 0.69
N GLY A 34 5.75 6.12 0.94
CA GLY A 34 5.01 5.44 1.98
C GLY A 34 3.52 5.38 1.73
N ILE A 35 2.87 4.50 2.46
CA ILE A 35 1.42 4.34 2.51
C ILE A 35 1.00 3.91 3.90
N THR A 36 -0.10 4.49 4.37
CA THR A 36 -0.85 4.00 5.52
C THR A 36 -2.28 3.73 5.08
N ALA A 37 -2.80 2.57 5.43
CA ALA A 37 -4.11 2.10 5.01
C ALA A 37 -4.84 1.36 6.13
N VAL A 38 -6.16 1.50 6.15
CA VAL A 38 -7.07 0.55 6.79
C VAL A 38 -7.61 -0.36 5.69
N VAL A 39 -7.55 -1.66 5.91
CA VAL A 39 -7.98 -2.70 4.98
C VAL A 39 -9.04 -3.55 5.65
N TRP A 40 -10.12 -3.84 4.93
CA TRP A 40 -11.23 -4.67 5.40
C TRP A 40 -11.31 -5.94 4.54
N PRO A 41 -10.75 -7.06 5.04
CA PRO A 41 -10.97 -8.39 4.47
C PRO A 41 -12.44 -8.82 4.53
N THR A 42 -12.80 -9.81 3.73
CA THR A 42 -14.16 -10.39 3.74
C THR A 42 -14.39 -11.36 4.89
N GLU A 43 -13.36 -12.08 5.33
CA GLU A 43 -13.47 -13.16 6.32
C GLU A 43 -12.70 -12.89 7.62
N HIS A 44 -11.99 -11.76 7.69
CA HIS A 44 -11.15 -11.38 8.83
C HIS A 44 -11.47 -9.98 9.34
N GLU A 45 -11.05 -9.71 10.57
CA GLU A 45 -11.17 -8.37 11.16
C GLU A 45 -10.37 -7.33 10.35
N PRO A 46 -10.79 -6.04 10.38
CA PRO A 46 -10.05 -4.98 9.71
C PRO A 46 -8.63 -4.84 10.24
N MET A 47 -7.68 -4.55 9.36
CA MET A 47 -6.28 -4.37 9.71
C MET A 47 -5.76 -2.99 9.31
N VAL A 48 -4.75 -2.52 10.02
CA VAL A 48 -3.99 -1.32 9.66
C VAL A 48 -2.64 -1.75 9.08
N VAL A 49 -2.34 -1.29 7.86
CA VAL A 49 -1.07 -1.56 7.16
C VAL A 49 -0.34 -0.25 6.96
N SER A 50 0.94 -0.22 7.33
CA SER A 50 1.79 0.96 7.20
C SER A 50 3.17 0.55 6.67
N ILE A 51 3.55 1.05 5.50
CA ILE A 51 4.80 0.69 4.82
C ILE A 51 5.52 1.97 4.42
N TYR A 52 6.80 2.07 4.77
CA TYR A 52 7.66 3.20 4.44
C TYR A 52 9.00 2.73 3.89
N ILE A 53 9.42 3.40 2.82
CA ILE A 53 10.74 3.30 2.20
C ILE A 53 11.35 4.70 2.25
N GLN A 54 12.63 4.78 2.62
CA GLN A 54 13.41 6.02 2.65
C GLN A 54 14.86 5.71 2.29
N GLN A 55 15.64 6.74 1.96
CA GLN A 55 17.07 6.64 1.59
C GLN A 55 17.31 5.67 0.42
N SER A 56 16.41 5.67 -0.55
CA SER A 56 16.48 4.80 -1.72
C SER A 56 16.90 5.57 -2.96
N SER A 57 17.81 5.00 -3.75
CA SER A 57 18.12 5.49 -5.10
C SER A 57 17.15 4.95 -6.17
N ALA A 58 16.22 4.06 -5.79
CA ALA A 58 15.28 3.46 -6.73
C ALA A 58 14.26 4.49 -7.25
N SER A 59 13.82 4.28 -8.48
CA SER A 59 12.78 5.09 -9.12
C SER A 59 11.47 5.06 -8.33
N MET A 60 10.57 6.00 -8.63
CA MET A 60 9.22 6.01 -8.01
C MET A 60 8.47 4.70 -8.30
N ASP A 61 8.59 4.18 -9.53
CA ASP A 61 7.90 2.97 -9.95
C ASP A 61 8.44 1.72 -9.27
N GLU A 62 9.76 1.61 -9.10
CA GLU A 62 10.36 0.51 -8.33
C GLU A 62 9.92 0.55 -6.86
N ARG A 63 9.86 1.73 -6.26
CA ARG A 63 9.37 1.89 -4.88
C ARG A 63 7.88 1.59 -4.76
N ASN A 64 7.07 1.98 -5.74
CA ASN A 64 5.65 1.59 -5.80
C ASN A 64 5.50 0.07 -5.90
N LYS A 65 6.25 -0.58 -6.79
CA LYS A 65 6.28 -2.05 -6.93
C LYS A 65 6.71 -2.74 -5.64
N ALA A 66 7.73 -2.23 -4.95
CA ALA A 66 8.17 -2.78 -3.67
C ALA A 66 7.05 -2.77 -2.62
N ILE A 67 6.35 -1.63 -2.47
CA ILE A 67 5.20 -1.53 -1.57
C ILE A 67 4.08 -2.50 -1.97
N ALA A 68 3.77 -2.61 -3.27
CA ALA A 68 2.77 -3.55 -3.76
C ALA A 68 3.16 -5.01 -3.47
N MET A 69 4.43 -5.39 -3.66
CA MET A 69 4.91 -6.74 -3.35
C MET A 69 4.79 -7.06 -1.85
N ILE A 70 5.18 -6.13 -0.98
CA ILE A 70 5.02 -6.28 0.48
C ILE A 70 3.53 -6.41 0.82
N GLY A 71 2.68 -5.55 0.27
CA GLY A 71 1.23 -5.59 0.48
C GLY A 71 0.62 -6.93 0.08
N LYS A 72 1.00 -7.47 -1.07
CA LYS A 72 0.55 -8.79 -1.55
C LYS A 72 0.91 -9.90 -0.54
N GLN A 73 2.12 -9.85 0.01
CA GLN A 73 2.55 -10.84 1.00
C GLN A 73 1.74 -10.72 2.29
N VAL A 74 1.47 -9.49 2.76
CA VAL A 74 0.59 -9.26 3.92
C VAL A 74 -0.79 -9.84 3.67
N PHE A 75 -1.42 -9.54 2.53
CA PHE A 75 -2.76 -10.02 2.18
C PHE A 75 -2.87 -11.53 1.93
N THR A 76 -1.77 -12.28 1.99
CA THR A 76 -1.79 -13.75 1.88
C THR A 76 -2.09 -14.42 3.23
N TYR A 77 -1.90 -13.71 4.34
CA TYR A 77 -2.04 -14.26 5.70
C TYR A 77 -3.33 -13.82 6.42
N PHE A 78 -4.17 -13.05 5.74
CA PHE A 78 -5.44 -12.50 6.21
C PHE A 78 -6.44 -12.53 5.06
#